data_AF-A0A972W5N6-F1
#
_entry.id   AF-A0A972W5N6-F1
#
_cell.length_a   1.000
_cell.length_b   1.000
_cell.length_c   1.000
_cell.angle_alpha   90.00
_cell.angle_beta   90.00
_cell.angle_gamma   90.00
#
_symmetry.space_group_name_H-M   'P 1'
#
loop_
_entity.id
_entity.type
_entity.pdbx_description
1 polymer ?
#
loop_
_entity_poly.entity_id
_entity_poly.type
_entity_poly.pdbx_seq_one_letter_code
_entity_poly.pdbx_strand_id
1 'polypeptide(L)'
;MGALFDNPVQAQTKGAVPGNVQGTNNDSDMWRRLRRGEAFLISDPRTGTVVSIQSGGEEWRAIRNGPLSTYGGWLLAISAAAMMAMHLLMGCIKIDGGPSGRWVSRFSNAERVIHWYVAATFIILSLSGLTILFGKQVLIPVIGQKPFAVLASASLEAHNLFGPLFIVGIVSMIIIFIKDNFLKAADIKWLLMGGLFSKAHPPSWKYNFGEKAWFWIAALTGLVLSVSGIVLDFPSLLGERSDLQLALLFHAGAAMIVISVGLAHIYLGTLGVEGALEGMTAGHVDENWAIQHHDLWAEKVLAEQTASLVEKEA
;
A
#
# COMPACT_ATOMS: atom_id res chain seq x y z
N MET A 1 -45.46 53.86 -62.30
CA MET A 1 -46.00 53.15 -61.13
C MET A 1 -44.97 52.10 -60.73
N GLY A 2 -44.06 52.48 -59.83
CA GLY A 2 -42.96 51.64 -59.36
C GLY A 2 -43.11 51.30 -57.88
N ALA A 3 -42.27 50.34 -57.46
CA ALA A 3 -42.07 49.82 -56.11
C ALA A 3 -43.04 48.70 -55.65
N LEU A 4 -42.83 47.51 -56.21
CA LEU A 4 -43.12 46.23 -55.55
C LEU A 4 -41.80 45.70 -54.99
N PHE A 5 -41.79 45.39 -53.69
CA PHE A 5 -40.77 44.63 -52.93
C PHE A 5 -39.46 45.35 -52.53
N ASP A 6 -39.53 46.23 -51.54
CA ASP A 6 -38.39 46.53 -50.65
C ASP A 6 -38.64 45.85 -49.29
N ASN A 7 -38.19 44.61 -49.15
CA ASN A 7 -37.95 44.02 -47.83
C ASN A 7 -36.43 44.05 -47.61
N PRO A 8 -35.90 44.94 -46.76
CA PRO A 8 -34.47 44.95 -46.47
C PRO A 8 -34.11 43.63 -45.80
N VAL A 9 -33.19 42.89 -46.42
CA VAL A 9 -32.61 41.69 -45.82
C VAL A 9 -31.84 42.14 -44.59
N GLN A 10 -32.43 41.97 -43.40
CA GLN A 10 -31.75 42.20 -42.14
C GLN A 10 -30.75 41.06 -41.92
N ALA A 11 -29.46 41.38 -42.00
CA ALA A 11 -28.41 40.46 -41.63
C ALA A 11 -28.50 40.13 -40.13
N GLN A 12 -28.30 38.86 -39.80
CA GLN A 12 -28.37 38.32 -38.45
C GLN A 12 -27.38 39.06 -37.54
N THR A 13 -27.90 39.90 -36.66
CA THR A 13 -27.10 40.56 -35.62
C THR A 13 -27.49 39.94 -34.28
N LYS A 14 -26.49 39.42 -33.56
CA LYS A 14 -26.64 38.84 -32.21
C LYS A 14 -27.48 37.56 -32.10
N GLY A 15 -27.50 36.71 -33.14
CA GLY A 15 -28.02 35.34 -33.03
C GLY A 15 -29.54 35.17 -33.02
N ALA A 16 -30.33 36.25 -33.03
CA ALA A 16 -31.78 36.15 -33.15
C ALA A 16 -32.20 35.92 -34.61
N VAL A 17 -32.93 34.84 -34.87
CA VAL A 17 -33.59 34.58 -36.16
C VAL A 17 -34.97 35.26 -36.20
N PRO A 18 -35.38 35.85 -37.35
CA PRO A 18 -36.73 36.40 -37.49
C PRO A 18 -37.79 35.31 -37.31
N GLY A 19 -38.85 35.59 -36.53
CA GLY A 19 -40.03 34.71 -36.42
C GLY A 19 -40.39 34.24 -35.02
N ASN A 20 -39.72 34.70 -33.95
CA ASN A 20 -40.02 34.34 -32.56
C ASN A 20 -40.03 32.81 -32.30
N VAL A 21 -39.45 32.03 -33.21
CA VAL A 21 -39.15 30.63 -33.02
C VAL A 21 -37.95 30.59 -32.10
N GLN A 22 -38.09 29.97 -30.92
CA GLN A 22 -36.97 29.63 -30.06
C GLN A 22 -36.12 28.56 -30.76
N GLY A 23 -35.42 28.94 -31.85
CA GLY A 23 -34.27 28.18 -32.31
C GLY A 23 -33.38 28.02 -31.09
N THR A 24 -33.05 26.77 -30.74
CA THR A 24 -32.22 26.44 -29.58
C THR A 24 -31.12 27.47 -29.46
N ASN A 25 -31.20 28.34 -28.44
CA ASN A 25 -30.11 29.25 -28.14
C ASN A 25 -28.88 28.34 -28.00
N ASN A 26 -28.01 28.33 -29.01
CA ASN A 26 -26.72 27.68 -28.91
C ASN A 26 -25.90 28.57 -28.00
N ASP A 27 -26.18 28.43 -26.71
CA ASP A 27 -25.59 29.23 -25.67
C ASP A 27 -24.18 28.67 -25.47
N SER A 28 -23.30 29.10 -26.37
CA SER A 28 -21.90 28.69 -26.38
C SER A 28 -21.21 29.03 -25.06
N ASP A 29 -21.74 30.03 -24.35
CA ASP A 29 -21.34 30.40 -23.00
C ASP A 29 -21.87 29.37 -22.00
N MET A 30 -23.15 28.98 -22.03
CA MET A 30 -23.65 27.84 -21.23
C MET A 30 -22.79 26.57 -21.45
N TRP A 31 -22.51 26.18 -22.69
CA TRP A 31 -21.66 25.02 -22.97
C TRP A 31 -20.21 25.20 -22.53
N ARG A 32 -19.68 26.42 -22.57
CA ARG A 32 -18.34 26.74 -22.05
C ARG A 32 -18.30 26.67 -20.53
N ARG A 33 -19.35 27.14 -19.85
CA ARG A 33 -19.53 27.06 -18.39
C ARG A 33 -19.67 25.61 -17.93
N LEU A 34 -20.49 24.82 -18.63
CA LEU A 34 -20.64 23.37 -18.40
C LEU A 34 -19.30 22.62 -18.58
N ARG A 35 -18.55 22.90 -19.67
CA ARG A 35 -17.24 22.28 -19.92
C ARG A 35 -16.14 22.72 -18.96
N ARG A 36 -16.21 23.94 -18.42
CA ARG A 36 -15.28 24.44 -17.42
C ARG A 36 -15.55 23.91 -16.02
N GLY A 37 -16.62 23.12 -15.84
CA GLY A 37 -17.03 22.67 -14.53
C GLY A 37 -17.44 23.84 -13.64
N GLU A 38 -18.26 24.77 -14.17
CA GLU A 38 -18.93 25.70 -13.28
C GLU A 38 -19.95 24.97 -12.39
N ALA A 39 -19.79 25.20 -11.09
CA ALA A 39 -20.66 24.71 -10.04
C ALA A 39 -22.09 25.23 -10.19
N PHE A 40 -23.07 24.33 -10.17
CA PHE A 40 -24.46 24.72 -10.00
C PHE A 40 -24.91 24.37 -8.57
N LEU A 41 -25.55 25.33 -7.90
CA LEU A 41 -26.19 25.07 -6.61
C LEU A 41 -27.37 24.12 -6.84
N ILE A 42 -27.27 22.91 -6.32
CA ILE A 42 -28.41 21.99 -6.19
C ILE A 42 -28.75 21.78 -4.72
N SER A 43 -30.01 21.47 -4.47
CA SER A 43 -30.61 21.40 -3.13
C SER A 43 -30.16 20.19 -2.30
N ASP A 44 -29.28 19.32 -2.79
CA ASP A 44 -28.84 18.12 -2.06
C ASP A 44 -27.50 18.36 -1.32
N PRO A 45 -27.50 18.39 0.03
CA PRO A 45 -26.29 18.58 0.83
C PRO A 45 -25.29 17.41 0.72
N ARG A 46 -25.71 16.23 0.25
CA ARG A 46 -24.87 15.01 0.20
C ARG A 46 -24.01 14.93 -1.05
N THR A 47 -24.39 15.61 -2.13
CA THR A 47 -23.70 15.53 -3.42
C THR A 47 -22.57 16.53 -3.60
N GLY A 48 -22.41 17.47 -2.66
CA GLY A 48 -21.45 18.58 -2.79
C GLY A 48 -21.73 19.44 -4.02
N THR A 49 -20.71 20.18 -4.45
CA THR A 49 -20.75 21.01 -5.66
C THR A 49 -20.86 20.15 -6.91
N VAL A 50 -22.05 20.06 -7.51
CA VAL A 50 -22.24 19.28 -8.74
C VAL A 50 -21.86 20.10 -9.96
N VAL A 51 -20.93 19.52 -10.71
CA VAL A 51 -20.48 19.97 -12.01
C VAL A 51 -20.94 18.99 -13.07
N SER A 52 -21.53 19.51 -14.14
CA SER A 52 -22.13 18.67 -15.18
C SER A 52 -21.11 17.90 -16.01
N ILE A 53 -19.86 18.38 -16.11
CA ILE A 53 -18.75 17.71 -16.76
C ILE A 53 -17.58 17.62 -15.79
N GLN A 54 -17.11 16.39 -15.51
CA GLN A 54 -16.01 16.08 -14.61
C GLN A 54 -14.84 15.45 -15.37
N SER A 55 -14.12 16.27 -16.15
CA SER A 55 -12.97 15.81 -16.93
C SER A 55 -11.89 15.20 -16.04
N GLY A 56 -11.56 15.85 -14.92
CA GLY A 56 -10.60 15.33 -13.93
C GLY A 56 -11.04 14.00 -13.31
N GLY A 57 -12.34 13.82 -13.07
CA GLY A 57 -12.90 12.53 -12.64
C GLY A 57 -12.75 11.42 -13.68
N GLU A 58 -12.92 11.73 -14.96
CA GLU A 58 -12.70 10.77 -16.04
C GLU A 58 -11.22 10.41 -16.22
N GLU A 59 -10.32 11.39 -16.12
CA GLU A 59 -8.87 11.16 -16.12
C GLU A 59 -8.46 10.26 -14.95
N TRP A 60 -8.90 10.59 -13.73
CA TRP A 60 -8.68 9.75 -12.55
C TRP A 60 -9.21 8.33 -12.75
N ARG A 61 -10.43 8.18 -13.29
CA ARG A 61 -11.05 6.87 -13.52
C ARG A 61 -10.24 6.06 -14.54
N ALA A 62 -9.76 6.70 -15.60
CA ALA A 62 -8.91 6.10 -16.61
C ALA A 62 -7.56 5.63 -16.01
N ILE A 63 -6.94 6.44 -15.15
CA ILE A 63 -5.70 6.08 -14.45
C ILE A 63 -5.93 4.90 -13.49
N ARG A 64 -6.96 5.01 -12.63
CA ARG A 64 -7.30 4.00 -11.62
C ARG A 64 -7.59 2.64 -12.25
N ASN A 65 -8.50 2.61 -13.23
CA ASN A 65 -8.98 1.36 -13.82
C ASN A 65 -8.06 0.83 -14.93
N GLY A 66 -7.20 1.67 -15.50
CA GLY A 66 -6.21 1.30 -16.50
C GLY A 66 -4.85 1.03 -15.86
N PRO A 67 -3.86 1.96 -15.96
CA PRO A 67 -2.49 1.75 -15.51
C PRO A 67 -2.35 1.23 -14.08
N LEU A 68 -3.03 1.84 -13.11
CA LEU A 68 -2.88 1.48 -11.70
C LEU A 68 -3.32 0.04 -11.43
N SER A 69 -4.54 -0.32 -11.85
CA SER A 69 -5.05 -1.68 -11.67
C SER A 69 -4.25 -2.70 -12.48
N THR A 70 -3.89 -2.37 -13.73
CA THR A 70 -3.19 -3.32 -14.62
C THR A 70 -1.78 -3.61 -14.13
N TYR A 71 -0.96 -2.57 -13.92
CA TYR A 71 0.41 -2.76 -13.46
C TYR A 71 0.48 -3.21 -12.00
N GLY A 72 -0.44 -2.75 -11.15
CA GLY A 72 -0.57 -3.25 -9.78
C GLY A 72 -0.89 -4.74 -9.72
N GLY A 73 -1.82 -5.20 -10.56
CA GLY A 73 -2.15 -6.63 -10.67
C GLY A 73 -0.96 -7.47 -11.15
N TRP A 74 -0.24 -7.00 -12.16
CA TRP A 74 0.99 -7.66 -12.61
C TRP A 74 2.08 -7.67 -11.55
N LEU A 75 2.28 -6.57 -10.82
CA LEU A 75 3.25 -6.49 -9.73
C LEU A 75 2.98 -7.57 -8.68
N LEU A 76 1.73 -7.69 -8.22
CA LEU A 76 1.34 -8.72 -7.25
C LEU A 76 1.56 -10.13 -7.78
N ALA A 77 1.17 -10.40 -9.03
CA ALA A 77 1.35 -11.70 -9.66
C ALA A 77 2.84 -12.06 -9.82
N ILE A 78 3.66 -11.10 -10.24
CA ILE A 78 5.12 -11.27 -10.38
C ILE A 78 5.75 -11.49 -9.01
N SER A 79 5.37 -10.74 -7.97
CA SER A 79 5.88 -10.94 -6.62
C SER A 79 5.55 -12.32 -6.07
N ALA A 80 4.30 -12.79 -6.23
CA ALA A 80 3.92 -14.15 -5.84
C ALA A 80 4.70 -15.22 -6.62
N ALA A 81 4.82 -15.05 -7.94
CA ALA A 81 5.59 -15.95 -8.79
C ALA A 81 7.08 -15.95 -8.43
N ALA A 82 7.65 -14.80 -8.06
CA ALA A 82 9.03 -14.68 -7.61
C ALA A 82 9.28 -15.45 -6.31
N MET A 83 8.35 -15.39 -5.34
CA MET A 83 8.47 -16.18 -4.11
C MET A 83 8.37 -17.68 -4.39
N MET A 84 7.46 -18.08 -5.26
CA MET A 84 7.35 -19.46 -5.70
C MET A 84 8.62 -19.93 -6.41
N ALA A 85 9.15 -19.14 -7.35
CA ALA A 85 10.39 -19.44 -8.05
C ALA A 85 11.58 -19.53 -7.09
N MET A 86 11.69 -18.59 -6.14
CA MET A 86 12.73 -18.62 -5.12
C MET A 86 12.66 -19.91 -4.28
N HIS A 87 11.45 -20.31 -3.87
CA HIS A 87 11.27 -21.55 -3.14
C HIS A 87 11.64 -22.80 -3.95
N LEU A 88 11.25 -22.85 -5.22
CA LEU A 88 11.53 -24.00 -6.08
C LEU A 88 13.01 -24.11 -6.48
N LEU A 89 13.69 -22.97 -6.66
CA LEU A 89 15.07 -22.92 -7.14
C LEU A 89 16.11 -22.96 -6.02
N MET A 90 15.85 -22.24 -4.92
CA MET A 90 16.79 -22.09 -3.80
C MET A 90 16.39 -22.93 -2.58
N GLY A 91 15.12 -23.31 -2.47
CA GLY A 91 14.60 -23.98 -1.28
C GLY A 91 14.60 -23.08 -0.04
N CYS A 92 14.60 -23.73 1.12
CA CYS A 92 14.77 -23.08 2.42
C CYS A 92 16.27 -22.86 2.68
N ILE A 93 16.64 -21.64 3.08
CA ILE A 93 18.00 -21.30 3.53
C ILE A 93 18.18 -21.92 4.92
N LYS A 94 19.04 -22.94 4.99
CA LYS A 94 19.29 -23.71 6.20
C LYS A 94 20.40 -23.11 7.06
N ILE A 95 20.40 -23.49 8.33
CA ILE A 95 21.51 -23.23 9.25
C ILE A 95 22.68 -24.16 8.87
N ASP A 96 23.83 -23.57 8.54
CA ASP A 96 25.04 -24.30 8.20
C ASP A 96 25.54 -25.06 9.44
N GLY A 97 25.72 -26.38 9.28
CA GLY A 97 26.06 -27.26 10.40
C GLY A 97 24.89 -27.60 11.34
N GLY A 98 23.69 -27.08 11.08
CA GLY A 98 22.49 -27.32 11.87
C GLY A 98 22.39 -26.46 13.15
N PRO A 99 21.25 -26.52 13.86
CA PRO A 99 21.03 -25.76 15.08
C PRO A 99 21.97 -26.23 16.19
N SER A 100 22.54 -25.27 16.91
CA SER A 100 23.39 -25.50 18.09
C SER A 100 22.60 -26.00 19.30
N GLY A 101 21.29 -25.73 19.35
CA GLY A 101 20.43 -25.96 20.52
C GLY A 101 20.60 -24.91 21.63
N ARG A 102 21.49 -23.93 21.43
CA ARG A 102 21.65 -22.76 22.31
C ARG A 102 20.81 -21.61 21.76
N TRP A 103 20.15 -20.89 22.66
CA TRP A 103 19.18 -19.86 22.30
C TRP A 103 19.67 -18.46 22.66
N VAL A 104 19.51 -17.54 21.72
CA VAL A 104 19.81 -16.12 21.89
C VAL A 104 18.51 -15.32 21.81
N SER A 105 18.23 -14.53 22.85
CA SER A 105 17.07 -13.63 22.86
C SER A 105 17.21 -12.55 21.78
N ARG A 106 16.23 -12.45 20.89
CA ARG A 106 16.21 -11.51 19.76
C ARG A 106 15.13 -10.45 19.87
N PHE A 107 13.93 -10.84 20.31
CA PHE A 107 12.78 -9.95 20.40
C PHE A 107 12.07 -10.07 21.76
N SER A 108 11.87 -8.92 22.40
CA SER A 108 11.07 -8.74 23.60
C SER A 108 9.58 -9.05 23.34
N ASN A 109 8.83 -9.30 24.43
CA ASN A 109 7.39 -9.52 24.33
C ASN A 109 6.65 -8.34 23.67
N ALA A 110 7.07 -7.10 23.96
CA ALA A 110 6.47 -5.92 23.36
C ALA A 110 6.66 -5.90 21.85
N GLU A 111 7.89 -6.10 21.36
CA GLU A 111 8.23 -6.20 19.94
C GLU A 111 7.39 -7.27 19.21
N ARG A 112 7.20 -8.43 19.83
CA ARG A 112 6.39 -9.52 19.23
C ARG A 112 4.90 -9.20 19.19
N VAL A 113 4.34 -8.69 20.29
CA VAL A 113 2.91 -8.35 20.37
C VAL A 113 2.54 -7.31 19.32
N ILE A 114 3.33 -6.23 19.21
CA ILE A 114 3.02 -5.19 18.23
C ILE A 114 3.23 -5.68 16.79
N HIS A 115 4.18 -6.59 16.54
CA HIS A 115 4.33 -7.22 15.23
C HIS A 115 3.09 -8.03 14.85
N TRP A 116 2.63 -8.94 15.72
CA TRP A 116 1.45 -9.76 15.41
C TRP A 116 0.17 -8.95 15.30
N TYR A 117 0.04 -7.87 16.06
CA TYR A 117 -1.03 -6.90 15.90
C TYR A 117 -1.03 -6.26 14.50
N VAL A 118 0.13 -5.75 14.05
CA VAL A 118 0.26 -5.15 12.72
C VAL A 118 0.08 -6.20 11.63
N ALA A 119 0.64 -7.39 11.77
CA ALA A 119 0.48 -8.48 10.80
C ALA A 119 -0.99 -8.88 10.63
N ALA A 120 -1.73 -9.05 11.73
CA ALA A 120 -3.15 -9.42 11.67
C ALA A 120 -3.99 -8.32 10.99
N THR A 121 -3.82 -7.07 11.39
CA THR A 121 -4.53 -5.93 10.78
C THR A 121 -4.15 -5.75 9.32
N PHE A 122 -2.86 -5.87 8.98
CA PHE A 122 -2.37 -5.81 7.60
C PHE A 122 -2.98 -6.89 6.71
N ILE A 123 -3.08 -8.14 7.16
CA ILE A 123 -3.68 -9.23 6.37
C ILE A 123 -5.16 -8.93 6.09
N ILE A 124 -5.92 -8.51 7.11
CA ILE A 124 -7.33 -8.15 6.96
C ILE A 124 -7.49 -6.99 5.96
N LEU A 125 -6.68 -5.95 6.10
CA LEU A 125 -6.71 -4.77 5.22
C LEU A 125 -6.27 -5.08 3.79
N SER A 126 -5.26 -5.94 3.63
CA SER A 126 -4.77 -6.34 2.31
C SER A 126 -5.83 -7.15 1.56
N LEU A 127 -6.46 -8.14 2.21
CA LEU A 127 -7.49 -8.98 1.60
C LEU A 127 -8.75 -8.17 1.26
N SER A 128 -9.21 -7.33 2.19
CA SER A 128 -10.36 -6.45 1.96
C SER A 128 -10.08 -5.40 0.88
N GLY A 129 -8.92 -4.75 0.91
CA GLY A 129 -8.52 -3.75 -0.08
C GLY A 129 -8.39 -4.33 -1.49
N LEU A 130 -7.78 -5.51 -1.63
CA LEU A 130 -7.70 -6.23 -2.91
C LEU A 130 -9.09 -6.63 -3.42
N THR A 131 -9.99 -7.04 -2.53
CA THR A 131 -11.39 -7.32 -2.88
C THR A 131 -12.11 -6.07 -3.42
N ILE A 132 -11.92 -4.92 -2.78
CA ILE A 132 -12.52 -3.65 -3.21
C ILE A 132 -11.94 -3.19 -4.56
N LEU A 133 -10.63 -3.36 -4.77
CA LEU A 133 -9.94 -2.87 -5.97
C LEU A 133 -10.17 -3.79 -7.19
N PHE A 134 -9.99 -5.10 -7.04
CA PHE A 134 -9.99 -6.08 -8.13
C PHE A 134 -11.22 -6.97 -8.19
N GLY A 135 -12.12 -6.90 -7.20
CA GLY A 135 -13.21 -7.86 -7.05
C GLY A 135 -14.13 -7.97 -8.26
N LYS A 136 -14.38 -6.86 -8.98
CA LYS A 136 -15.21 -6.88 -10.18
C LYS A 136 -14.58 -7.64 -11.33
N GLN A 137 -13.27 -7.53 -11.50
CA GLN A 137 -12.53 -8.12 -12.62
C GLN A 137 -12.12 -9.57 -12.32
N VAL A 138 -11.78 -9.87 -11.06
CA VAL A 138 -11.19 -11.15 -10.67
C VAL A 138 -12.21 -12.05 -9.97
N LEU A 139 -13.01 -11.51 -9.04
CA LEU A 139 -13.89 -12.34 -8.20
C LEU A 139 -15.26 -12.58 -8.83
N ILE A 140 -15.91 -11.57 -9.42
CA ILE A 140 -17.23 -11.74 -10.04
C ILE A 140 -17.26 -12.88 -11.08
N PRO A 141 -16.27 -13.01 -12.00
CA PRO A 141 -16.28 -14.13 -12.96
C PRO A 141 -16.17 -15.52 -12.31
N VAL A 142 -15.60 -15.61 -11.11
CA VAL A 142 -15.32 -16.88 -10.41
C VAL A 142 -16.50 -17.28 -9.51
N ILE A 143 -17.03 -16.35 -8.71
CA ILE A 143 -18.05 -16.66 -7.69
C ILE A 143 -19.44 -16.10 -8.03
N GLY A 144 -19.56 -15.20 -9.01
CA GLY A 144 -20.82 -14.54 -9.38
C GLY A 144 -21.15 -13.31 -8.53
N GLN A 145 -22.17 -12.55 -8.97
CA GLN A 145 -22.47 -11.22 -8.39
C GLN A 145 -23.03 -11.25 -6.96
N LYS A 146 -23.95 -12.18 -6.67
CA LYS A 146 -24.61 -12.27 -5.35
C LYS A 146 -23.62 -12.53 -4.20
N PRO A 147 -22.78 -13.58 -4.24
CA PRO A 147 -21.80 -13.80 -3.17
C PRO A 147 -20.71 -12.71 -3.16
N PHE A 148 -20.34 -12.16 -4.32
CA PHE A 148 -19.41 -11.03 -4.37
C PHE A 148 -19.98 -9.80 -3.64
N ALA A 149 -21.27 -9.49 -3.78
CA ALA A 149 -21.87 -8.35 -3.08
C ALA A 149 -21.74 -8.46 -1.55
N VAL A 150 -21.98 -9.65 -1.00
CA VAL A 150 -21.80 -9.93 0.44
C VAL A 150 -20.34 -9.78 0.83
N LEU A 151 -19.42 -10.39 0.09
CA LEU A 151 -17.99 -10.32 0.35
C LEU A 151 -17.44 -8.88 0.26
N ALA A 152 -17.85 -8.12 -0.75
CA ALA A 152 -17.43 -6.74 -0.94
C ALA A 152 -17.96 -5.82 0.17
N SER A 153 -19.21 -6.02 0.61
CA SER A 153 -19.77 -5.29 1.75
C SER A 153 -19.01 -5.61 3.03
N ALA A 154 -18.78 -6.89 3.35
CA ALA A 154 -18.01 -7.29 4.53
C ALA A 154 -16.57 -6.77 4.47
N SER A 155 -15.97 -6.77 3.27
CA SER A 155 -14.62 -6.24 3.05
C SER A 155 -14.57 -4.74 3.31
N LEU A 156 -15.53 -3.96 2.82
CA LEU A 156 -15.58 -2.52 3.06
C LEU A 156 -15.69 -2.20 4.55
N GLU A 157 -16.63 -2.85 5.26
CA GLU A 157 -16.81 -2.63 6.70
C GLU A 157 -15.56 -3.02 7.50
N ALA A 158 -14.97 -4.18 7.17
CA ALA A 158 -13.71 -4.60 7.80
C ALA A 158 -12.58 -3.62 7.49
N HIS A 159 -12.48 -3.12 6.25
CA HIS A 159 -11.41 -2.21 5.86
C HIS A 159 -11.46 -0.91 6.67
N ASN A 160 -12.66 -0.32 6.78
CA ASN A 160 -12.86 0.93 7.49
C ASN A 160 -12.76 0.76 9.02
N LEU A 161 -13.13 -0.42 9.55
CA LEU A 161 -12.99 -0.72 10.98
C LEU A 161 -11.53 -0.96 11.39
N PHE A 162 -10.80 -1.77 10.62
CA PHE A 162 -9.42 -2.15 10.95
C PHE A 162 -8.39 -1.13 10.48
N GLY A 163 -8.76 -0.20 9.59
CA GLY A 163 -7.90 0.89 9.11
C GLY A 163 -7.34 1.71 10.27
N PRO A 164 -8.18 2.34 11.11
CA PRO A 164 -7.72 3.11 12.28
C PRO A 164 -6.86 2.30 13.26
N LEU A 165 -7.15 1.00 13.44
CA LEU A 165 -6.34 0.11 14.28
C LEU A 165 -4.94 -0.08 13.70
N PHE A 166 -4.83 -0.27 12.38
CA PHE A 166 -3.54 -0.35 11.71
C PHE A 166 -2.70 0.93 11.87
N ILE A 167 -3.32 2.11 11.93
CA ILE A 167 -2.60 3.38 12.15
C ILE A 167 -1.87 3.37 13.50
N VAL A 168 -2.56 2.97 14.57
CA VAL A 168 -1.95 2.83 15.91
C VAL A 168 -0.81 1.82 15.86
N GLY A 169 -1.02 0.72 15.15
CA GLY A 169 -0.06 -0.34 14.94
C GLY A 169 1.22 0.13 14.25
N ILE A 170 1.10 0.79 13.09
CA ILE A 170 2.25 1.20 12.29
C ILE A 170 3.07 2.29 12.98
N VAL A 171 2.42 3.25 13.65
CA VAL A 171 3.12 4.28 14.43
C VAL A 171 3.92 3.64 15.56
N SER A 172 3.32 2.69 16.27
CA SER A 172 4.00 1.95 17.34
C SER A 172 5.15 1.07 16.81
N MET A 173 4.97 0.42 15.65
CA MET A 173 6.04 -0.29 14.93
C MET A 173 7.24 0.62 14.66
N ILE A 174 6.98 1.81 14.10
CA ILE A 174 8.04 2.77 13.79
C ILE A 174 8.79 3.14 15.07
N ILE A 175 8.07 3.55 16.12
CA ILE A 175 8.71 3.98 17.37
C ILE A 175 9.60 2.88 17.97
N ILE A 176 9.11 1.63 18.01
CA ILE A 176 9.82 0.52 18.66
C ILE A 176 11.04 0.09 17.84
N PHE A 177 10.92 0.02 16.50
CA PHE A 177 11.93 -0.60 15.65
C PHE A 177 12.89 0.39 14.96
N ILE A 178 12.59 1.70 14.93
CA ILE A 178 13.36 2.68 14.14
C ILE A 178 14.85 2.74 14.49
N LYS A 179 15.19 2.64 15.78
CA LYS A 179 16.58 2.78 16.25
C LYS A 179 17.52 1.76 15.61
N ASP A 180 17.06 0.53 15.46
CA ASP A 180 17.88 -0.58 14.93
C ASP A 180 17.85 -0.63 13.39
N ASN A 181 17.00 0.17 12.74
CA ASN A 181 16.76 0.16 11.30
C ASN A 181 17.45 1.30 10.51
N PHE A 182 18.28 2.11 11.17
CA PHE A 182 19.15 3.04 10.45
C PHE A 182 20.22 2.30 9.63
N LEU A 183 20.54 2.87 8.46
CA LEU A 183 21.60 2.37 7.60
C LEU A 183 22.96 2.53 8.28
N LYS A 184 23.77 1.47 8.20
CA LYS A 184 25.12 1.34 8.75
C LYS A 184 26.08 0.95 7.64
N ALA A 185 27.37 1.18 7.84
CA ALA A 185 28.40 0.81 6.86
C ALA A 185 28.36 -0.69 6.48
N ALA A 186 28.00 -1.56 7.42
CA ALA A 186 27.82 -2.99 7.19
C ALA A 186 26.76 -3.29 6.12
N ASP A 187 25.72 -2.46 5.98
CA ASP A 187 24.66 -2.68 4.99
C ASP A 187 25.16 -2.50 3.55
N ILE A 188 26.09 -1.57 3.33
CA ILE A 188 26.74 -1.37 2.04
C ILE A 188 27.61 -2.60 1.71
N LYS A 189 28.38 -3.09 2.69
CA LYS A 189 29.17 -4.31 2.53
C LYS A 189 28.27 -5.52 2.25
N TRP A 190 27.14 -5.63 2.94
CA TRP A 190 26.15 -6.68 2.75
C TRP A 190 25.65 -6.72 1.30
N LEU A 191 25.30 -5.56 0.74
CA LEU A 191 24.90 -5.42 -0.66
C LEU A 191 26.02 -5.80 -1.64
N LEU A 192 27.23 -5.28 -1.43
CA LEU A 192 28.38 -5.55 -2.30
C LEU A 192 28.79 -7.03 -2.31
N MET A 193 28.50 -7.76 -1.23
CA MET A 193 28.75 -9.21 -1.13
C MET A 193 27.64 -10.07 -1.74
N GLY A 194 26.63 -9.48 -2.39
CA GLY A 194 25.53 -10.19 -3.05
C GLY A 194 24.30 -10.41 -2.16
N GLY A 195 24.33 -9.89 -0.93
CA GLY A 195 23.18 -9.89 -0.03
C GLY A 195 22.57 -11.27 0.22
N LEU A 196 21.25 -11.36 0.06
CA LEU A 196 20.47 -12.58 0.30
C LEU A 196 20.90 -13.76 -0.58
N PHE A 197 21.50 -13.48 -1.74
CA PHE A 197 21.96 -14.49 -2.69
C PHE A 197 23.46 -14.81 -2.53
N SER A 198 24.11 -14.23 -1.53
CA SER A 198 25.51 -14.50 -1.23
C SER A 198 25.70 -15.89 -0.61
N LYS A 199 26.78 -16.57 -0.99
CA LYS A 199 27.22 -17.81 -0.33
C LYS A 199 28.13 -17.57 0.89
N ALA A 200 28.57 -16.32 1.10
CA ALA A 200 29.63 -15.99 2.05
C ALA A 200 29.10 -15.29 3.32
N HIS A 201 27.82 -15.47 3.65
CA HIS A 201 27.12 -14.90 4.81
C HIS A 201 27.55 -13.45 5.13
N PRO A 202 27.04 -12.46 4.39
CA PRO A 202 27.53 -11.10 4.51
C PRO A 202 27.27 -10.52 5.90
N PRO A 203 28.20 -9.71 6.43
CA PRO A 203 28.14 -9.25 7.81
C PRO A 203 26.93 -8.35 8.05
N SER A 204 26.25 -8.52 9.17
CA SER A 204 25.00 -7.83 9.45
C SER A 204 24.77 -7.60 10.95
N TRP A 205 24.13 -6.48 11.27
CA TRP A 205 23.69 -6.16 12.64
C TRP A 205 22.36 -6.87 12.96
N LYS A 206 21.66 -6.51 14.05
CA LYS A 206 20.38 -7.10 14.45
C LYS A 206 19.42 -7.25 13.26
N TYR A 207 19.41 -6.28 12.36
CA TYR A 207 18.79 -6.38 11.05
C TYR A 207 19.82 -6.23 9.93
N ASN A 208 19.69 -7.04 8.88
CA ASN A 208 20.43 -6.88 7.63
C ASN A 208 19.81 -5.81 6.72
N PHE A 209 20.47 -5.47 5.61
CA PHE A 209 19.97 -4.44 4.70
C PHE A 209 18.56 -4.73 4.16
N GLY A 210 18.25 -5.99 3.82
CA GLY A 210 16.94 -6.38 3.31
C GLY A 210 15.82 -6.16 4.33
N GLU A 211 16.04 -6.53 5.59
CA GLU A 211 15.11 -6.28 6.68
C GLU A 211 14.92 -4.78 6.95
N LYS A 212 16.00 -3.98 6.88
CA LYS A 212 15.92 -2.52 7.01
C LYS A 212 15.16 -1.86 5.85
N ALA A 213 15.40 -2.34 4.63
CA ALA A 213 14.66 -1.88 3.46
C ALA A 213 13.17 -2.19 3.62
N TRP A 214 12.82 -3.38 4.11
CA TRP A 214 11.45 -3.74 4.45
C TRP A 214 10.86 -2.80 5.51
N PHE A 215 11.57 -2.53 6.60
CA PHE A 215 11.12 -1.58 7.63
C PHE A 215 10.76 -0.22 7.03
N TRP A 216 11.64 0.37 6.22
CA TRP A 216 11.40 1.69 5.65
C TRP A 216 10.29 1.69 4.61
N ILE A 217 10.18 0.65 3.78
CA ILE A 217 9.06 0.50 2.84
C ILE A 217 7.76 0.44 3.63
N ALA A 218 7.63 -0.51 4.56
CA ALA A 218 6.43 -0.71 5.36
C ALA A 218 6.04 0.54 6.17
N ALA A 219 7.02 1.22 6.78
CA ALA A 219 6.80 2.47 7.51
C ALA A 219 6.26 3.57 6.60
N LEU A 220 6.94 3.86 5.48
CA LEU A 220 6.56 4.95 4.59
C LEU A 220 5.22 4.67 3.89
N THR A 221 5.04 3.49 3.32
CA THR A 221 3.77 3.12 2.69
C THR A 221 2.65 3.04 3.71
N GLY A 222 2.93 2.54 4.92
CA GLY A 222 1.95 2.45 6.01
C GLY A 222 1.48 3.84 6.46
N LEU A 223 2.37 4.83 6.54
CA LEU A 223 2.00 6.22 6.80
C LEU A 223 1.17 6.82 5.65
N VAL A 224 1.57 6.58 4.39
CA VAL A 224 0.78 7.02 3.22
C VAL A 224 -0.62 6.41 3.25
N LEU A 225 -0.74 5.12 3.51
CA LEU A 225 -2.02 4.41 3.66
C LEU A 225 -2.86 4.99 4.79
N SER A 226 -2.23 5.30 5.93
CA SER A 226 -2.91 5.88 7.09
C SER A 226 -3.51 7.26 6.78
N VAL A 227 -2.70 8.16 6.22
CA VAL A 227 -3.15 9.53 5.89
C VAL A 227 -4.21 9.51 4.79
N SER A 228 -3.95 8.80 3.70
CA SER A 228 -4.90 8.71 2.59
C SER A 228 -6.18 7.97 2.99
N GLY A 229 -6.10 6.94 3.83
CA GLY A 229 -7.26 6.19 4.34
C GLY A 229 -8.17 7.06 5.18
N ILE A 230 -7.61 7.85 6.11
CA ILE A 230 -8.38 8.84 6.89
C ILE A 230 -9.12 9.83 5.97
N VAL A 231 -8.44 10.36 4.95
CA VAL A 231 -9.08 11.28 3.98
C VAL A 231 -10.23 10.61 3.24
N LEU A 232 -10.08 9.33 2.88
CA LEU A 232 -11.11 8.55 2.18
C LEU A 232 -12.30 8.15 3.08
N ASP A 233 -12.07 7.91 4.36
CA ASP A 233 -13.12 7.56 5.34
C ASP A 233 -13.98 8.75 5.76
N PHE A 234 -13.42 9.97 5.73
CA PHE A 234 -14.12 11.19 6.13
C PHE A 234 -14.22 12.21 4.98
N PRO A 235 -14.83 11.85 3.83
CA PRO A 235 -14.81 12.68 2.63
C PRO A 235 -15.54 14.01 2.78
N SER A 236 -16.53 14.10 3.67
CA SER A 236 -17.25 15.35 3.94
C SER A 236 -16.49 16.31 4.86
N LEU A 237 -15.43 15.83 5.53
CA LEU A 237 -14.68 16.61 6.53
C LEU A 237 -13.27 16.96 6.06
N LEU A 238 -12.63 16.11 5.26
CA LEU A 238 -11.18 16.15 5.07
C LEU A 238 -10.70 16.36 3.63
N GLY A 239 -11.59 16.53 2.65
CA GLY A 239 -11.12 16.78 1.27
C GLY A 239 -12.20 17.21 0.29
N GLU A 240 -11.79 17.99 -0.69
CA GLU A 240 -12.57 18.22 -1.90
C GLU A 240 -12.48 17.01 -2.84
N ARG A 241 -13.26 17.03 -3.92
CA ARG A 241 -13.33 15.90 -4.87
C ARG A 241 -11.94 15.51 -5.43
N SER A 242 -11.09 16.49 -5.71
CA SER A 242 -9.72 16.28 -6.19
C SER A 242 -8.83 15.59 -5.15
N ASP A 243 -9.00 15.95 -3.87
CA ASP A 243 -8.21 15.38 -2.78
C ASP A 243 -8.55 13.90 -2.61
N LEU A 244 -9.83 13.54 -2.68
CA LEU A 244 -10.28 12.14 -2.62
C LEU A 244 -9.76 11.31 -3.78
N GLN A 245 -9.73 11.89 -4.98
CA GLN A 245 -9.19 11.25 -6.17
C GLN A 245 -7.69 10.96 -6.00
N LEU A 246 -6.93 11.96 -5.55
CA LEU A 246 -5.50 11.85 -5.33
C LEU A 246 -5.17 10.89 -4.18
N ALA A 247 -5.89 11.01 -3.06
CA ALA A 247 -5.78 10.11 -1.92
C ALA A 247 -5.99 8.66 -2.36
N LEU A 248 -7.00 8.37 -3.19
CA LEU A 248 -7.22 7.02 -3.69
C LEU A 248 -6.05 6.50 -4.55
N LEU A 249 -5.46 7.32 -5.40
CA LEU A 249 -4.32 6.90 -6.23
C LEU A 249 -3.10 6.57 -5.37
N PHE A 250 -2.78 7.42 -4.40
CA PHE A 250 -1.68 7.16 -3.46
C PHE A 250 -1.97 5.96 -2.55
N HIS A 251 -3.21 5.83 -2.06
CA HIS A 251 -3.61 4.72 -1.20
C HIS A 251 -3.45 3.39 -1.93
N ALA A 252 -4.06 3.27 -3.12
CA ALA A 252 -3.98 2.04 -3.90
C ALA A 252 -2.55 1.76 -4.37
N GLY A 253 -1.79 2.77 -4.81
CA GLY A 253 -0.39 2.60 -5.19
C GLY A 253 0.49 2.11 -4.05
N ALA A 254 0.39 2.74 -2.88
CA ALA A 254 1.12 2.32 -1.68
C ALA A 254 0.71 0.92 -1.23
N ALA A 255 -0.60 0.58 -1.29
CA ALA A 255 -1.11 -0.74 -0.99
C ALA A 255 -0.47 -1.81 -1.89
N MET A 256 -0.40 -1.59 -3.21
CA MET A 256 0.21 -2.55 -4.13
C MET A 256 1.68 -2.79 -3.78
N ILE A 257 2.45 -1.74 -3.46
CA ILE A 257 3.86 -1.85 -3.09
C ILE A 257 4.03 -2.66 -1.81
N VAL A 258 3.32 -2.29 -0.74
CA VAL A 258 3.51 -2.92 0.58
C VAL A 258 3.02 -4.36 0.60
N ILE A 259 1.94 -4.68 -0.13
CA ILE A 259 1.47 -6.06 -0.27
C ILE A 259 2.50 -6.90 -1.01
N SER A 260 3.03 -6.37 -2.13
CA SER A 260 4.01 -7.08 -2.97
C SER A 260 5.30 -7.41 -2.21
N VAL A 261 5.85 -6.44 -1.48
CA VAL A 261 7.06 -6.65 -0.67
C VAL A 261 6.74 -7.42 0.61
N GLY A 262 5.54 -7.25 1.17
CA GLY A 262 5.05 -7.99 2.32
C GLY A 262 4.95 -9.49 2.07
N LEU A 263 4.60 -9.93 0.86
CA LEU A 263 4.68 -11.34 0.47
C LEU A 263 6.11 -11.89 0.62
N ALA A 264 7.12 -11.12 0.24
CA ALA A 264 8.51 -11.52 0.39
C ALA A 264 8.94 -11.58 1.86
N HIS A 265 8.51 -10.61 2.67
CA HIS A 265 8.74 -10.63 4.11
C HIS A 265 8.11 -11.85 4.78
N ILE A 266 6.84 -12.15 4.48
CA ILE A 266 6.13 -13.31 5.00
C ILE A 266 6.85 -14.60 4.58
N TYR A 267 7.22 -14.72 3.30
CA TYR A 267 7.94 -15.88 2.80
C TYR A 267 9.26 -16.10 3.55
N LEU A 268 10.13 -15.09 3.60
CA LEU A 268 11.44 -15.20 4.24
C LEU A 268 11.35 -15.46 5.75
N GLY A 269 10.37 -14.86 6.42
CA GLY A 269 10.15 -15.04 7.86
C GLY A 269 9.47 -16.35 8.25
N THR A 270 8.97 -17.15 7.30
CA THR A 270 8.24 -18.40 7.59
C THR A 270 8.86 -19.62 6.93
N LEU A 271 9.00 -19.60 5.60
CA LEU A 271 9.39 -20.77 4.80
C LEU A 271 10.80 -20.61 4.18
N GLY A 272 11.22 -19.36 3.96
CA GLY A 272 12.43 -19.05 3.21
C GLY A 272 13.72 -19.16 4.02
N VAL A 273 13.68 -18.90 5.33
CA VAL A 273 14.85 -18.96 6.22
C VAL A 273 14.51 -19.82 7.44
N GLU A 274 15.25 -20.91 7.63
CA GLU A 274 15.12 -21.80 8.79
C GLU A 274 15.35 -21.01 10.08
N GLY A 275 14.56 -21.25 11.12
CA GLY A 275 14.74 -20.62 12.45
C GLY A 275 14.27 -19.16 12.56
N ALA A 276 13.83 -18.52 11.47
CA ALA A 276 13.41 -17.12 11.50
C ALA A 276 12.05 -16.91 12.21
N LEU A 277 11.12 -17.87 12.06
CA LEU A 277 9.77 -17.77 12.62
C LEU A 277 9.77 -17.84 14.16
N GLU A 278 10.67 -18.64 14.73
CA GLU A 278 10.90 -18.81 16.16
C GLU A 278 11.27 -17.48 16.82
N GLY A 279 12.02 -16.63 16.08
CA GLY A 279 12.30 -15.26 16.51
C GLY A 279 11.03 -14.47 16.83
N MET A 280 10.01 -14.53 15.99
CA MET A 280 8.78 -13.74 16.18
C MET A 280 7.70 -14.43 17.01
N THR A 281 7.72 -15.76 17.10
CA THR A 281 6.75 -16.53 17.90
C THR A 281 7.23 -16.69 19.34
N ALA A 282 8.49 -17.10 19.55
CA ALA A 282 9.07 -17.39 20.86
C ALA A 282 9.98 -16.25 21.39
N GLY A 283 10.57 -15.44 20.50
CA GLY A 283 11.45 -14.32 20.89
C GLY A 283 12.92 -14.61 20.93
N HIS A 284 13.31 -15.84 20.61
CA HIS A 284 14.69 -16.26 20.57
C HIS A 284 15.00 -16.98 19.26
N VAL A 285 16.27 -17.00 18.90
CA VAL A 285 16.82 -17.68 17.72
C VAL A 285 17.97 -18.58 18.14
N ASP A 286 18.29 -19.58 17.32
CA ASP A 286 19.46 -20.43 17.57
C ASP A 286 20.76 -19.61 17.47
N GLU A 287 21.78 -19.96 18.26
CA GLU A 287 23.09 -19.31 18.25
C GLU A 287 23.77 -19.39 16.88
N ASN A 288 23.74 -20.55 16.21
CA ASN A 288 24.33 -20.69 14.87
C ASN A 288 23.57 -19.85 13.84
N TRP A 289 22.24 -19.76 13.98
CA TRP A 289 21.42 -18.88 13.15
C TRP A 289 21.82 -17.41 13.33
N ALA A 290 22.01 -16.98 14.59
CA ALA A 290 22.42 -15.63 14.91
C ALA A 290 23.80 -15.31 14.31
N ILE A 291 24.76 -16.22 14.42
CA ILE A 291 26.11 -16.06 13.86
C ILE A 291 26.05 -16.03 12.32
N GLN A 292 25.27 -16.92 11.70
CA GLN A 292 25.19 -17.03 10.24
C GLN A 292 24.51 -15.82 9.59
N HIS A 293 23.40 -15.34 10.15
CA HIS A 293 22.60 -14.30 9.51
C HIS A 293 22.91 -12.89 10.04
N HIS A 294 23.48 -12.79 11.26
CA HIS A 294 23.63 -11.56 12.04
C HIS A 294 24.92 -11.55 12.87
N ASP A 295 26.04 -11.96 12.27
CA ASP A 295 27.37 -12.11 12.90
C ASP A 295 27.77 -10.96 13.84
N LEU A 296 27.70 -9.71 13.39
CA LEU A 296 28.11 -8.53 14.19
C LEU A 296 27.22 -8.33 15.41
N TRP A 297 25.94 -8.70 15.30
CA TRP A 297 25.02 -8.67 16.43
C TRP A 297 25.22 -9.86 17.37
N ALA A 298 25.43 -11.04 16.82
CA ALA A 298 25.70 -12.25 17.59
C ALA A 298 26.96 -12.11 18.43
N GLU A 299 28.07 -11.63 17.84
CA GLU A 299 29.32 -11.37 18.56
C GLU A 299 29.09 -10.46 19.78
N LYS A 300 28.37 -9.37 19.59
CA LYS A 300 28.05 -8.42 20.67
C LYS A 300 27.23 -9.07 21.79
N VAL A 301 26.12 -9.72 21.44
CA VAL A 301 25.19 -10.26 22.46
C VAL A 301 25.80 -11.45 23.21
N LEU A 302 26.55 -12.30 22.52
CA LEU A 302 27.23 -13.43 23.15
C LEU A 302 28.35 -12.97 24.10
N ALA A 303 29.06 -11.90 23.75
CA ALA A 303 30.04 -11.28 24.64
C ALA A 303 29.37 -10.69 25.90
N GLU A 304 28.26 -9.97 25.74
CA GLU A 304 27.48 -9.41 26.87
C GLU A 304 26.92 -10.52 27.78
N GLN A 305 26.41 -11.60 27.20
CA GLN A 305 25.93 -12.77 27.95
C GLN A 305 27.06 -13.42 28.76
N THR A 306 28.22 -13.65 28.14
CA THR A 306 29.38 -14.25 28.80
C THR A 306 29.86 -13.38 29.98
N ALA A 307 29.95 -12.06 29.78
CA ALA A 307 30.32 -11.13 30.83
C ALA A 307 29.33 -11.17 32.01
N SER A 308 28.02 -11.23 31.73
CA SER A 308 26.98 -11.30 32.77
C SER A 308 26.99 -12.61 33.58
N LEU A 309 27.48 -13.71 32.99
CA LEU A 309 27.62 -14.98 33.68
C LEU A 309 28.83 -14.93 34.63
N VAL A 310 29.96 -14.40 34.16
CA VAL A 310 31.16 -14.21 34.99
C VAL A 310 30.87 -13.30 36.19
N GLU A 311 30.11 -12.23 36.00
CA GLU A 311 29.73 -11.33 37.10
C GLU A 311 28.84 -12.00 38.16
N LYS A 312 27.99 -12.96 37.76
CA LYS A 312 27.13 -13.71 38.71
C LYS A 312 27.88 -14.81 39.47
N GLU A 313 29.02 -15.27 38.94
CA GLU A 313 29.86 -16.30 39.54
C GLU A 313 30.98 -15.71 40.44
N ALA A 314 31.21 -14.39 40.35
CA ALA A 314 32.17 -13.64 41.17
C ALA A 314 31.55 -13.11 42.48
#